data_AF-C7X5U2-F1
#
_entry.id   AF-C7X5U2-F1
#
_cell.length_a   1.000
_cell.length_b   1.000
_cell.length_c   1.000
_cell.angle_alpha   90.00
_cell.angle_beta   90.00
_cell.angle_gamma   90.00
#
_symmetry.space_group_name_H-M   'P 1'
#
loop_
_entity.id
_entity.type
_entity.pdbx_description
1 polymer ?
#
loop_
_entity_poly.entity_id
_entity_poly.type
_entity_poly.pdbx_seq_one_letter_code
_entity_poly.pdbx_strand_id
1 'polypeptide(L)'
;MIQITDKSKCCGCNACGDVCTHKAITFKTDIEGFWYPEVDKNKCTDCGLCEKVCPNLHSEELKKNDFEIPVCYAAIHKNIEVRFDSTSGGAFTALAEYVYKQGGYVGGAVYNEDWSVSQFLSADKTDLPRLRSSKYLQSRFDGFYIAVREALKTGKPVLVCGGPCQMAALRGFLHKTYDNLILVDYICRGIASPLLFRKYIEYLENKHHSKVVYFKAKNKELGWRKHTFKILFENRDVEYQTLENNPWRILNYIVPEVCRPSCFECPFKGFPRATDITIGDLWADKKYIPKELDNDLGTSVVFVHSKKGADLIQNIKTLKKQDFPLDKAIVGNRLLMKPLCHSSHDRDAFYATLNESLDACIKKYLPHFGKKGFSVKEKLKNVARFLFSVKKASGWSLGTWTKNFRYNFFCGQVKGNVLEGKFFIINKYCTIVMGSKAQLILNAPFHFGSKRIKGSRLDSRLLIENGGRMEIKYEPYSVAYGADIEVFRNATLEIGGGLGANIGLTIICADHISIGRYTGCGRNVTIRDNNGEHFISIRGYKTSSPVTIKEHVWLTESCTVMPGAVIEPGAIISARSVVSGHISAFSIVKGDPAVVVEKNILWKA
;
A
#
# COMPACT_ATOMS: atom_id res chain seq x y z
N MET A 1 36.95 14.64 18.83
CA MET A 1 36.13 13.41 19.02
C MET A 1 34.63 13.73 18.86
N ILE A 2 33.87 12.91 18.12
CA ILE A 2 32.44 13.15 17.93
C ILE A 2 31.66 13.02 19.25
N GLN A 3 30.81 14.01 19.54
CA GLN A 3 29.93 14.00 20.70
C GLN A 3 28.56 14.56 20.29
N ILE A 4 27.50 13.82 20.61
CA ILE A 4 26.13 14.24 20.29
C ILE A 4 25.46 14.77 21.57
N THR A 5 25.48 16.09 21.73
CA THR A 5 24.73 16.80 22.77
C THR A 5 23.35 17.25 22.27
N ASP A 6 23.22 17.49 20.97
CA ASP A 6 21.97 17.79 20.29
C ASP A 6 21.63 16.70 19.25
N LYS A 7 20.52 16.00 19.49
CA LYS A 7 20.03 14.92 18.62
C LYS A 7 19.69 15.40 17.20
N SER A 8 19.41 16.69 17.00
CA SER A 8 19.17 17.31 15.69
C SER A 8 20.41 17.28 14.79
N LYS A 9 21.62 17.22 15.39
CA LYS A 9 22.90 17.29 14.66
C LYS A 9 23.47 15.94 14.26
N CYS A 10 22.82 14.83 14.61
CA CYS A 10 23.21 13.49 14.13
C CYS A 10 22.20 13.02 13.08
N CYS A 11 22.60 12.46 11.94
CA CYS A 11 21.66 11.86 10.99
C CYS A 11 21.52 10.32 11.15
N GLY A 12 22.28 9.72 12.08
CA GLY A 12 22.19 8.30 12.41
C GLY A 12 22.75 7.36 11.34
N CYS A 13 23.76 7.80 10.57
CA CYS A 13 24.33 7.08 9.42
C CYS A 13 25.41 6.05 9.75
N ASN A 14 25.93 6.00 10.98
CA ASN A 14 27.03 5.12 11.43
C ASN A 14 28.42 5.36 10.78
N ALA A 15 28.63 6.41 9.99
CA ALA A 15 29.94 6.66 9.38
C ALA A 15 31.08 6.80 10.41
N CYS A 16 30.79 7.44 11.55
CA CYS A 16 31.73 7.55 12.66
C CYS A 16 32.12 6.20 13.28
N GLY A 17 31.18 5.25 13.35
CA GLY A 17 31.44 3.89 13.84
C GLY A 17 32.35 3.12 12.90
N ASP A 18 32.00 3.10 11.62
CA ASP A 18 32.74 2.35 10.59
C ASP A 18 34.16 2.89 10.37
N VAL A 19 34.41 4.19 10.56
CA VAL A 19 35.78 4.75 10.43
C VAL A 19 36.65 4.49 11.66
N CYS A 20 36.05 4.14 12.81
CA CYS A 20 36.77 4.00 14.06
C CYS A 20 37.52 2.65 14.15
N THR A 21 38.81 2.66 13.81
CA THR A 21 39.69 1.48 13.88
C THR A 21 39.91 0.95 15.30
N HIS A 22 39.81 1.81 16.31
CA HIS A 22 39.92 1.44 17.73
C HIS A 22 38.64 0.84 18.32
N LYS A 23 37.54 0.75 17.53
CA LYS A 23 36.21 0.31 18.00
C LYS A 23 35.78 1.04 19.29
N ALA A 24 36.09 2.34 19.35
CA ALA A 24 35.80 3.20 20.48
C ALA A 24 34.37 3.76 20.44
N ILE A 25 33.62 3.55 19.36
CA ILE A 25 32.27 4.10 19.18
C ILE A 25 31.26 2.97 19.17
N THR A 26 30.29 3.04 20.08
CA THR A 26 29.11 2.16 20.14
C THR A 26 27.85 2.95 19.86
N PHE A 27 26.71 2.29 19.66
CA PHE A 27 25.44 2.95 19.34
C PHE A 27 24.36 2.52 20.33
N LYS A 28 23.89 3.46 21.15
CA LYS A 28 22.76 3.23 22.06
C LYS A 28 21.47 3.72 21.44
N THR A 29 20.43 2.90 21.53
CA THR A 29 19.07 3.24 21.14
C THR A 29 18.40 4.05 22.24
N ASP A 30 17.75 5.15 21.87
CA ASP A 30 16.99 5.98 22.79
C ASP A 30 15.54 5.49 22.95
N ILE A 31 14.77 6.21 23.77
CA ILE A 31 13.36 5.91 24.05
C ILE A 31 12.44 5.98 22.82
N GLU A 32 12.91 6.56 21.71
CA GLU A 32 12.15 6.69 20.47
C GLU A 32 12.51 5.59 19.46
N GLY A 33 13.47 4.73 19.80
CA GLY A 33 13.99 3.70 18.92
C GLY A 33 15.09 4.17 17.97
N PHE A 34 15.57 5.42 18.06
CA PHE A 34 16.70 5.89 17.26
C PHE A 34 18.02 5.63 17.96
N TRP A 35 19.07 5.28 17.22
CA TRP A 35 20.41 5.20 17.81
C TRP A 35 21.28 6.44 17.59
N TYR A 36 22.21 6.61 18.52
CA TYR A 36 23.21 7.67 18.55
C TYR A 36 24.58 7.11 18.96
N PRO A 37 25.68 7.66 18.42
CA PRO A 37 27.02 7.22 18.77
C PRO A 37 27.37 7.63 20.21
N GLU A 38 28.02 6.72 20.93
CA GLU A 38 28.62 6.94 22.25
C GLU A 38 30.08 6.51 22.20
N VAL A 39 30.97 7.43 22.58
CA VAL A 39 32.41 7.22 22.51
C VAL A 39 32.96 6.77 23.86
N ASP A 40 33.61 5.61 23.86
CA ASP A 40 34.43 5.10 24.96
C ASP A 40 35.76 5.88 24.99
N LYS A 41 35.88 6.78 25.98
CA LYS A 41 37.05 7.64 26.16
C LYS A 41 38.34 6.85 26.45
N ASN A 42 38.24 5.63 26.97
CA ASN A 42 39.42 4.80 27.26
C ASN A 42 40.00 4.15 25.99
N LYS A 43 39.18 3.98 24.96
CA LYS A 43 39.59 3.42 23.65
C LYS A 43 39.87 4.49 22.60
N CYS A 44 39.29 5.68 22.77
CA CYS A 44 39.43 6.76 21.80
C CYS A 44 40.82 7.41 21.89
N THR A 45 41.48 7.54 20.75
CA THR A 45 42.79 8.21 20.62
C THR A 45 42.68 9.66 20.16
N ASP A 46 41.45 10.20 20.11
CA ASP A 46 41.13 11.55 19.61
C ASP A 46 41.72 11.90 18.22
N CYS A 47 41.78 10.92 17.32
CA CYS A 47 42.33 11.09 15.97
C CYS A 47 41.49 11.98 15.02
N GLY A 48 40.31 12.44 15.45
CA GLY A 48 39.39 13.30 14.69
C GLY A 48 38.69 12.65 13.48
N LEU A 49 38.94 11.38 13.15
CA LEU A 49 38.39 10.73 11.96
C LEU A 49 36.86 10.68 11.96
N CYS A 50 36.25 10.44 13.12
CA CYS A 50 34.79 10.39 13.27
C CYS A 50 34.08 11.71 12.92
N GLU A 51 34.74 12.85 13.16
CA GLU A 51 34.24 14.17 12.77
C GLU A 51 34.44 14.41 11.28
N LYS A 52 35.63 14.06 10.74
CA LYS A 52 35.97 14.20 9.31
C LYS A 52 35.02 13.45 8.38
N VAL A 53 34.50 12.29 8.80
CA VAL A 53 33.51 11.53 7.99
C VAL A 53 32.06 11.95 8.23
N CYS A 54 31.80 12.81 9.22
CA CYS A 54 30.43 13.17 9.60
C CYS A 54 29.78 14.01 8.50
N PRO A 55 28.71 13.53 7.85
CA PRO A 55 28.14 14.26 6.72
C PRO A 55 27.49 15.58 7.16
N ASN A 56 27.00 15.67 8.40
CA ASN A 56 26.36 16.88 8.91
C ASN A 56 27.37 18.01 9.20
N LEU A 57 28.60 17.66 9.59
CA LEU A 57 29.67 18.66 9.80
C LEU A 57 30.24 19.16 8.46
N HIS A 58 30.13 18.36 7.40
CA HIS A 58 30.71 18.62 6.08
C HIS A 58 29.65 18.73 4.97
N SER A 59 28.43 19.16 5.30
CA SER A 59 27.30 19.09 4.36
C SER A 59 27.50 19.96 3.11
N GLU A 60 28.05 21.17 3.28
CA GLU A 60 28.31 22.10 2.18
C GLU A 60 29.36 21.54 1.21
N GLU A 61 30.41 20.89 1.72
CA GLU A 61 31.44 20.29 0.89
C GLU A 61 30.92 19.04 0.14
N LEU A 62 30.08 18.24 0.80
CA LEU A 62 29.60 16.98 0.25
C LEU A 62 28.45 17.15 -0.75
N LYS A 63 27.65 18.21 -0.63
CA LYS A 63 26.58 18.56 -1.57
C LYS A 63 27.17 19.23 -2.81
N LYS A 64 27.85 18.46 -3.64
CA LYS A 64 28.34 18.91 -4.95
C LYS A 64 28.35 17.77 -5.95
N ASN A 65 28.00 18.06 -7.20
CA ASN A 65 28.16 17.14 -8.31
C ASN A 65 28.32 17.93 -9.62
N ASP A 66 28.43 17.25 -10.75
CA ASP A 66 28.69 17.90 -12.05
C ASP A 66 27.60 18.91 -12.44
N PHE A 67 26.36 18.71 -12.01
CA PHE A 67 25.23 19.57 -12.33
C PHE A 67 24.68 20.27 -11.07
N GLU A 68 24.61 21.60 -11.10
CA GLU A 68 23.90 22.38 -10.07
C GLU A 68 22.38 22.18 -10.15
N ILE A 69 21.87 22.09 -11.37
CA ILE A 69 20.46 21.83 -11.68
C ILE A 69 20.37 20.48 -12.40
N PRO A 70 19.60 19.51 -11.87
CA PRO A 70 19.56 18.19 -12.47
C PRO A 70 18.70 18.11 -13.72
N VAL A 71 19.02 17.14 -14.58
CA VAL A 71 18.11 16.68 -15.62
C VAL A 71 17.01 15.84 -14.98
N CYS A 72 15.76 16.01 -15.43
CA CYS A 72 14.59 15.38 -14.83
C CYS A 72 13.85 14.51 -15.85
N TYR A 73 13.56 13.27 -15.47
CA TYR A 73 12.81 12.32 -16.27
C TYR A 73 11.59 11.76 -15.50
N ALA A 74 10.50 11.53 -16.22
CA ALA A 74 9.45 10.60 -15.82
C ALA A 74 9.79 9.21 -16.38
N ALA A 75 9.73 8.17 -15.54
CA ALA A 75 10.20 6.85 -15.92
C ALA A 75 9.36 5.69 -15.34
N ILE A 76 9.24 4.62 -16.13
CA ILE A 76 8.71 3.32 -15.70
C ILE A 76 9.58 2.19 -16.24
N HIS A 77 9.69 1.11 -15.48
CA HIS A 77 10.26 -0.14 -15.95
C HIS A 77 9.34 -0.77 -17.01
N LYS A 78 9.90 -1.42 -18.03
CA LYS A 78 9.12 -2.05 -19.10
C LYS A 78 8.41 -3.34 -18.66
N ASN A 79 9.04 -4.12 -17.77
CA ASN A 79 8.43 -5.31 -17.18
C ASN A 79 7.39 -4.91 -16.11
N ILE A 80 6.14 -5.38 -16.28
CA ILE A 80 5.02 -5.11 -15.39
C ILE A 80 5.19 -5.73 -14.00
N GLU A 81 5.79 -6.91 -13.87
CA GLU A 81 6.03 -7.57 -12.59
C GLU A 81 6.96 -6.73 -11.72
N VAL A 82 8.05 -6.21 -12.31
CA VAL A 82 8.96 -5.27 -11.63
C VAL A 82 8.20 -4.04 -11.16
N ARG A 83 7.24 -3.54 -11.96
CA ARG A 83 6.41 -2.41 -11.53
C ARG A 83 5.52 -2.81 -10.37
N PHE A 84 4.80 -3.92 -10.42
CA PHE A 84 3.99 -4.42 -9.29
C PHE A 84 4.84 -4.61 -8.02
N ASP A 85 6.09 -5.02 -8.20
CA ASP A 85 6.98 -5.29 -7.07
C ASP A 85 7.66 -4.03 -6.51
N SER A 86 7.74 -2.97 -7.29
CA SER A 86 8.36 -1.70 -6.90
C SER A 86 7.38 -0.74 -6.24
N THR A 87 7.86 0.10 -5.32
CA THR A 87 7.07 1.20 -4.73
C THR A 87 6.53 2.18 -5.76
N SER A 88 7.27 2.40 -6.86
CA SER A 88 6.99 3.42 -7.88
C SER A 88 7.14 2.85 -9.29
N GLY A 89 7.63 3.62 -10.27
CA GLY A 89 7.85 3.15 -11.64
C GLY A 89 8.90 2.03 -11.82
N GLY A 90 9.74 1.75 -10.81
CA GLY A 90 10.74 0.68 -10.86
C GLY A 90 12.15 1.11 -11.29
N ALA A 91 12.46 2.42 -11.16
CA ALA A 91 13.76 2.96 -11.53
C ALA A 91 14.94 2.29 -10.79
N PHE A 92 14.82 2.04 -9.47
CA PHE A 92 15.86 1.34 -8.70
C PHE A 92 16.18 -0.05 -9.28
N THR A 93 15.15 -0.84 -9.62
CA THR A 93 15.36 -2.16 -10.20
C THR A 93 16.07 -2.08 -11.54
N ALA A 94 15.71 -1.11 -12.39
CA ALA A 94 16.38 -0.92 -13.68
C ALA A 94 17.88 -0.62 -13.52
N LEU A 95 18.22 0.21 -12.53
CA LEU A 95 19.61 0.56 -12.19
C LEU A 95 20.36 -0.67 -11.62
N ALA A 96 19.74 -1.40 -10.70
CA ALA A 96 20.33 -2.60 -10.10
C ALA A 96 20.58 -3.71 -11.13
N GLU A 97 19.62 -3.99 -12.01
CA GLU A 97 19.76 -4.99 -13.07
C GLU A 97 20.91 -4.66 -14.03
N TYR A 98 21.11 -3.38 -14.34
CA TYR A 98 22.23 -2.93 -15.17
C TYR A 98 23.58 -3.24 -14.53
N VAL A 99 23.70 -3.08 -13.21
CA VAL A 99 24.93 -3.37 -12.45
C VAL A 99 25.14 -4.87 -12.28
N TYR A 100 24.11 -5.63 -11.94
CA TYR A 100 24.20 -7.09 -11.83
C TYR A 100 24.58 -7.74 -13.17
N LYS A 101 24.12 -7.20 -14.31
CA LYS A 101 24.51 -7.70 -15.64
C LYS A 101 26.03 -7.58 -15.89
N GLN A 102 26.70 -6.68 -15.19
CA GLN A 102 28.15 -6.49 -15.26
C GLN A 102 28.88 -7.23 -14.13
N GLY A 103 28.19 -8.13 -13.41
CA GLY A 103 28.74 -8.87 -12.27
C GLY A 103 29.03 -8.00 -11.04
N GLY A 104 28.45 -6.79 -10.99
CA GLY A 104 28.68 -5.82 -9.93
C GLY A 104 27.88 -6.07 -8.64
N TYR A 105 28.05 -5.17 -7.68
CA TYR A 105 27.39 -5.21 -6.38
C TYR A 105 26.28 -4.16 -6.30
N VAL A 106 25.16 -4.51 -5.66
CA VAL A 106 24.05 -3.59 -5.40
C VAL A 106 23.79 -3.51 -3.90
N GLY A 107 23.77 -2.29 -3.39
CA GLY A 107 23.56 -1.95 -1.99
C GLY A 107 22.25 -1.20 -1.77
N GLY A 108 21.56 -1.53 -0.68
CA GLY A 108 20.34 -0.85 -0.25
C GLY A 108 19.74 -1.48 1.00
N ALA A 109 18.51 -1.07 1.35
CA ALA A 109 17.89 -1.47 2.61
C ALA A 109 17.03 -2.74 2.48
N VAL A 110 17.15 -3.64 3.47
CA VAL A 110 16.33 -4.85 3.63
C VAL A 110 15.65 -4.87 5.00
N TYR A 111 14.48 -5.52 5.08
CA TYR A 111 13.90 -5.88 6.38
C TYR A 111 14.66 -7.07 6.95
N ASN A 112 14.89 -7.04 8.26
CA ASN A 112 15.34 -8.18 9.05
C ASN A 112 14.11 -8.99 9.51
N GLU A 113 14.35 -10.17 10.09
CA GLU A 113 13.28 -11.05 10.60
C GLU A 113 12.42 -10.37 11.68
N ASP A 114 13.03 -9.48 12.47
CA ASP A 114 12.35 -8.68 13.52
C ASP A 114 11.68 -7.39 13.00
N TRP A 115 11.55 -7.25 11.67
CA TRP A 115 11.04 -6.06 10.98
C TRP A 115 11.88 -4.78 11.16
N SER A 116 13.04 -4.84 11.83
CA SER A 116 14.03 -3.77 11.75
C SER A 116 14.65 -3.72 10.35
N VAL A 117 15.42 -2.66 10.05
CA VAL A 117 15.98 -2.45 8.70
C VAL A 117 17.49 -2.42 8.80
N SER A 118 18.17 -3.09 7.87
CA SER A 118 19.63 -3.05 7.71
C SER A 118 19.98 -2.67 6.28
N GLN A 119 21.14 -2.05 6.10
CA GLN A 119 21.76 -1.97 4.80
C GLN A 119 22.41 -3.30 4.44
N PHE A 120 22.31 -3.64 3.17
CA PHE A 120 22.71 -4.91 2.63
C PHE A 120 23.37 -4.68 1.28
N LEU A 121 24.52 -5.32 1.06
CA LEU A 121 25.28 -5.26 -0.18
C LEU A 121 25.34 -6.68 -0.75
N SER A 122 24.90 -6.87 -1.99
CA SER A 122 24.88 -8.19 -2.62
C SER A 122 25.38 -8.15 -4.05
N ALA A 123 26.11 -9.19 -4.44
CA ALA A 123 26.47 -9.49 -5.82
C ALA A 123 25.48 -10.46 -6.49
N ASP A 124 24.53 -11.02 -5.74
CA ASP A 124 23.55 -11.95 -6.25
C ASP A 124 22.26 -11.21 -6.67
N LYS A 125 21.89 -11.38 -7.94
CA LYS A 125 20.65 -10.81 -8.50
C LYS A 125 19.40 -11.38 -7.81
N THR A 126 19.46 -12.59 -7.25
CA THR A 126 18.32 -13.21 -6.55
C THR A 126 17.90 -12.43 -5.31
N ASP A 127 18.77 -11.59 -4.76
CA ASP A 127 18.48 -10.71 -3.62
C ASP A 127 17.70 -9.44 -4.00
N LEU A 128 17.57 -9.12 -5.28
CA LEU A 128 16.95 -7.88 -5.73
C LEU A 128 15.51 -7.67 -5.19
N PRO A 129 14.64 -8.68 -5.08
CA PRO A 129 13.33 -8.53 -4.44
C PRO A 129 13.42 -8.05 -2.98
N ARG A 130 14.44 -8.46 -2.22
CA ARG A 130 14.66 -8.01 -0.84
C ARG A 130 15.08 -6.54 -0.77
N LEU A 131 15.86 -6.08 -1.76
CA LEU A 131 16.31 -4.70 -1.90
C LEU A 131 15.23 -3.75 -2.45
N ARG A 132 14.23 -4.29 -3.16
CA ARG A 132 13.11 -3.50 -3.70
C ARG A 132 12.22 -2.92 -2.61
N SER A 133 11.42 -1.95 -3.02
CA SER A 133 10.45 -1.23 -2.20
C SER A 133 11.05 -0.37 -1.09
N SER A 134 10.30 0.65 -0.67
CA SER A 134 10.69 1.57 0.39
C SER A 134 10.52 0.95 1.78
N LYS A 135 11.54 1.13 2.63
CA LYS A 135 11.52 0.86 4.06
C LYS A 135 11.59 2.20 4.78
N TYR A 136 10.53 2.56 5.51
CA TYR A 136 10.34 3.92 6.02
C TYR A 136 10.95 4.12 7.43
N LEU A 137 12.04 3.44 7.74
CA LEU A 137 12.63 3.39 9.09
C LEU A 137 14.12 3.72 9.04
N GLN A 138 14.70 3.98 10.21
CA GLN A 138 16.17 4.03 10.32
C GLN A 138 16.74 2.65 9.99
N SER A 139 17.67 2.60 9.03
CA SER A 139 18.38 1.37 8.65
C SER A 139 19.75 1.30 9.33
N ARG A 140 20.15 0.10 9.77
CA ARG A 140 21.46 -0.21 10.38
C ARG A 140 22.55 -0.18 9.31
N PHE A 141 23.69 0.42 9.64
CA PHE A 141 24.82 0.63 8.72
C PHE A 141 26.11 -0.01 9.23
N ASP A 142 26.03 -0.81 10.28
CA ASP A 142 27.18 -1.44 10.95
C ASP A 142 28.02 -2.23 9.93
N GLY A 143 29.25 -1.76 9.66
CA GLY A 143 30.18 -2.35 8.71
C GLY A 143 29.82 -2.16 7.23
N PHE A 144 28.72 -1.48 6.91
CA PHE A 144 28.25 -1.36 5.53
C PHE A 144 29.18 -0.51 4.67
N TYR A 145 29.70 0.61 5.20
CA TYR A 145 30.60 1.48 4.42
C TYR A 145 31.95 0.81 4.20
N ILE A 146 32.42 0.02 5.17
CA ILE A 146 33.59 -0.84 5.02
C ILE A 146 33.36 -1.85 3.89
N ALA A 147 32.23 -2.56 3.90
CA ALA A 147 31.89 -3.55 2.88
C ALA A 147 31.84 -2.93 1.47
N VAL A 148 31.26 -1.73 1.32
CA VAL A 148 31.26 -1.00 0.05
C VAL A 148 32.69 -0.68 -0.40
N ARG A 149 33.55 -0.19 0.49
CA ARG A 149 34.95 0.09 0.17
C ARG A 149 35.70 -1.16 -0.28
N GLU A 150 35.47 -2.31 0.36
CA GLU A 150 36.08 -3.58 -0.05
C GLU A 150 35.55 -4.05 -1.41
N ALA A 151 34.25 -3.92 -1.68
CA ALA A 151 33.67 -4.24 -2.98
C ALA A 151 34.26 -3.37 -4.11
N LEU A 152 34.51 -2.08 -3.84
CA LEU A 152 35.12 -1.16 -4.81
C LEU A 152 36.53 -1.57 -5.22
N LYS A 153 37.31 -2.21 -4.32
CA LYS A 153 38.66 -2.70 -4.62
C LYS A 153 38.67 -3.81 -5.68
N THR A 154 37.53 -4.48 -5.91
CA THR A 154 37.43 -5.53 -6.93
C THR A 154 37.42 -4.99 -8.37
N GLY A 155 37.31 -3.66 -8.55
CA GLY A 155 37.19 -3.02 -9.85
C GLY A 155 35.81 -3.17 -10.51
N LYS A 156 34.93 -4.02 -9.96
CA LYS A 156 33.57 -4.22 -10.47
C LYS A 156 32.68 -3.01 -10.16
N PRO A 157 31.61 -2.75 -10.95
CA PRO A 157 30.65 -1.71 -10.64
C PRO A 157 29.94 -1.97 -9.30
N VAL A 158 29.76 -0.92 -8.50
CA VAL A 158 29.04 -0.95 -7.22
C VAL A 158 27.98 0.13 -7.25
N LEU A 159 26.71 -0.23 -7.10
CA LEU A 159 25.62 0.74 -6.93
C LEU A 159 25.13 0.71 -5.50
N VAL A 160 24.99 1.87 -4.88
CA VAL A 160 24.42 2.00 -3.54
C VAL A 160 23.24 2.95 -3.56
N CYS A 161 22.10 2.52 -3.03
CA CYS A 161 20.89 3.32 -2.89
C CYS A 161 20.55 3.56 -1.41
N GLY A 162 20.42 4.82 -1.00
CA GLY A 162 20.05 5.16 0.38
C GLY A 162 19.46 6.56 0.53
N GLY A 163 19.22 6.98 1.76
CA GLY A 163 18.80 8.35 2.04
C GLY A 163 19.90 9.36 1.66
N PRO A 164 19.55 10.62 1.35
CA PRO A 164 20.53 11.64 0.93
C PRO A 164 21.65 11.85 1.95
N CYS A 165 21.32 11.86 3.25
CA CYS A 165 22.32 11.95 4.33
C CYS A 165 23.23 10.72 4.41
N GLN A 166 22.70 9.53 4.10
CA GLN A 166 23.43 8.26 4.15
C GLN A 166 24.41 8.13 2.99
N MET A 167 24.03 8.63 1.81
CA MET A 167 24.92 8.64 0.63
C MET A 167 25.98 9.72 0.74
N ALA A 168 25.66 10.88 1.32
CA ALA A 168 26.67 11.87 1.69
C ALA A 168 27.67 11.30 2.71
N ALA A 169 27.21 10.53 3.70
CA ALA A 169 28.08 9.81 4.64
C ALA A 169 29.00 8.80 3.95
N LEU A 170 28.50 8.00 3.00
CA LEU A 170 29.35 7.07 2.23
C LEU A 170 30.44 7.83 1.47
N ARG A 171 30.09 8.94 0.82
CA ARG A 171 31.06 9.78 0.10
C ARG A 171 32.12 10.36 1.05
N GLY A 172 31.70 10.85 2.22
CA GLY A 172 32.60 11.34 3.26
C GLY A 172 33.54 10.24 3.77
N PHE A 173 33.00 9.06 4.08
CA PHE A 173 33.77 7.90 4.53
C PHE A 173 34.85 7.44 3.53
N LEU A 174 34.52 7.47 2.23
CA LEU A 174 35.43 7.04 1.18
C LEU A 174 36.58 8.02 0.91
N HIS A 175 36.40 9.31 1.24
CA HIS A 175 37.37 10.40 1.07
C HIS A 175 37.96 10.61 -0.34
N LYS A 176 37.48 9.87 -1.35
CA LYS A 176 37.86 10.02 -2.76
C LYS A 176 36.73 9.57 -3.69
N THR A 177 36.82 9.97 -4.94
CA THR A 177 35.91 9.52 -6.00
C THR A 177 36.31 8.14 -6.52
N TYR A 178 35.30 7.40 -7.00
CA TYR A 178 35.47 6.08 -7.61
C TYR A 178 34.64 6.04 -8.90
N ASP A 179 35.29 5.67 -10.01
CA ASP A 179 34.62 5.57 -11.31
C ASP A 179 33.63 4.40 -11.34
N ASN A 180 33.95 3.32 -10.63
CA ASN A 180 33.10 2.14 -10.49
C ASN A 180 32.04 2.24 -9.38
N LEU A 181 31.87 3.39 -8.72
CA LEU A 181 30.81 3.61 -7.74
C LEU A 181 29.66 4.41 -8.36
N ILE A 182 28.42 3.94 -8.20
CA ILE A 182 27.20 4.66 -8.58
C ILE A 182 26.41 4.96 -7.31
N LEU A 183 26.25 6.25 -6.99
CA LEU A 183 25.49 6.69 -5.83
C LEU A 183 24.07 7.09 -6.24
N VAL A 184 23.09 6.44 -5.63
CA VAL A 184 21.67 6.73 -5.82
C VAL A 184 21.08 7.16 -4.48
N ASP A 185 20.36 8.27 -4.45
CA ASP A 185 19.48 8.58 -3.32
C ASP A 185 18.01 8.58 -3.75
N TYR A 186 17.13 8.68 -2.76
CA TYR A 186 15.70 8.83 -3.00
C TYR A 186 15.14 10.10 -2.38
N ILE A 187 13.99 10.55 -2.91
CA ILE A 187 13.23 11.66 -2.31
C ILE A 187 12.77 11.24 -0.92
N CYS A 188 13.54 11.68 0.08
CA CYS A 188 13.30 11.34 1.47
C CYS A 188 12.44 12.42 2.12
N ARG A 189 11.32 12.03 2.73
CA ARG A 189 10.54 12.93 3.61
C ARG A 189 11.29 13.17 4.91
N GLY A 190 11.56 12.08 5.62
CA GLY A 190 12.21 11.99 6.92
C GLY A 190 12.27 10.52 7.34
N ILE A 191 13.11 10.21 8.32
CA ILE A 191 13.30 8.86 8.84
C ILE A 191 12.35 8.66 10.02
N ALA A 192 11.38 7.76 9.91
CA ALA A 192 10.42 7.50 10.98
C ALA A 192 11.04 6.63 12.09
N SER A 193 10.48 6.78 13.29
CA SER A 193 10.84 6.01 14.48
C SER A 193 10.71 4.50 14.28
N PRO A 194 11.80 3.73 14.55
CA PRO A 194 11.72 2.28 14.63
C PRO A 194 10.75 1.79 15.71
N LEU A 195 10.63 2.49 16.85
CA LEU A 195 9.69 2.13 17.91
C LEU A 195 8.23 2.23 17.44
N LEU A 196 7.86 3.30 16.75
CA LEU A 196 6.49 3.47 16.24
C LEU A 196 6.09 2.34 15.28
N PHE A 197 7.02 1.89 14.43
CA PHE A 197 6.72 0.77 13.54
C PHE A 197 6.63 -0.56 14.29
N ARG A 198 7.50 -0.81 15.28
CA ARG A 198 7.39 -1.99 16.14
C ARG A 198 6.02 -2.06 16.84
N LYS A 199 5.59 -0.94 17.46
CA LYS A 199 4.26 -0.81 18.07
C LYS A 199 3.11 -1.03 17.08
N TYR A 200 3.32 -0.70 15.80
CA TYR A 200 2.36 -0.98 14.75
C TYR A 200 2.31 -2.45 14.34
N ILE A 201 3.44 -3.15 14.26
CA ILE A 201 3.46 -4.60 14.08
C ILE A 201 2.75 -5.28 15.26
N GLU A 202 3.09 -4.91 16.51
CA GLU A 202 2.40 -5.42 17.72
C GLU A 202 0.88 -5.22 17.66
N TYR A 203 0.44 -4.02 17.26
CA TYR A 203 -0.98 -3.71 17.06
C TYR A 203 -1.65 -4.62 16.02
N LEU A 204 -1.01 -4.85 14.88
CA LEU A 204 -1.53 -5.74 13.84
C LEU A 204 -1.61 -7.19 14.34
N GLU A 205 -0.56 -7.68 14.99
CA GLU A 205 -0.52 -9.05 15.51
C GLU A 205 -1.56 -9.29 16.59
N ASN A 206 -1.77 -8.32 17.49
CA ASN A 206 -2.82 -8.39 18.51
C ASN A 206 -4.22 -8.37 17.89
N LYS A 207 -4.44 -7.54 16.87
CA LYS A 207 -5.73 -7.43 16.17
C LYS A 207 -6.12 -8.72 15.45
N HIS A 208 -5.15 -9.43 14.87
CA HIS A 208 -5.38 -10.65 14.09
C HIS A 208 -5.11 -11.94 14.87
N HIS A 209 -4.60 -11.84 16.10
CA HIS A 209 -4.14 -12.98 16.90
C HIS A 209 -3.18 -13.91 16.12
N SER A 210 -2.32 -13.32 15.28
CA SER A 210 -1.41 -14.04 14.38
C SER A 210 -0.19 -13.18 14.06
N LYS A 211 0.96 -13.81 13.80
CA LYS A 211 2.20 -13.11 13.44
C LYS A 211 2.15 -12.50 12.05
N VAL A 212 2.76 -11.32 11.88
CA VAL A 212 2.96 -10.70 10.56
C VAL A 212 4.14 -11.36 9.88
N VAL A 213 3.90 -11.94 8.69
CA VAL A 213 4.93 -12.64 7.89
C VAL A 213 5.28 -11.90 6.60
N TYR A 214 4.46 -10.93 6.20
CA TYR A 214 4.74 -10.08 5.04
C TYR A 214 4.22 -8.67 5.27
N PHE A 215 5.04 -7.68 4.93
CA PHE A 215 4.65 -6.28 4.94
C PHE A 215 5.16 -5.58 3.67
N LYS A 216 4.24 -4.97 2.92
CA LYS A 216 4.61 -4.16 1.74
C LYS A 216 3.84 -2.86 1.68
N ALA A 217 4.58 -1.76 1.77
CA ALA A 217 4.06 -0.43 1.50
C ALA A 217 3.93 -0.17 0.00
N LYS A 218 2.94 0.66 -0.38
CA LYS A 218 2.61 0.99 -1.78
C LYS A 218 2.36 -0.25 -2.66
N ASN A 219 1.74 -1.28 -2.09
CA ASN A 219 1.20 -2.39 -2.86
C ASN A 219 0.19 -1.86 -3.90
N LYS A 220 0.18 -2.48 -5.09
CA LYS A 220 -0.53 -1.97 -6.28
C LYS A 220 -1.77 -2.78 -6.64
N GLU A 221 -2.13 -3.78 -5.84
CA GLU A 221 -3.31 -4.63 -6.08
C GLU A 221 -4.61 -3.83 -6.02
N LEU A 222 -4.64 -2.70 -5.30
CA LEU A 222 -5.77 -1.76 -5.28
C LEU A 222 -5.50 -0.44 -6.03
N GLY A 223 -4.43 -0.39 -6.82
CA GLY A 223 -3.94 0.81 -7.50
C GLY A 223 -2.92 1.61 -6.69
N TRP A 224 -1.92 2.15 -7.37
CA TRP A 224 -0.79 2.85 -6.75
C TRP A 224 -1.20 4.12 -6.00
N ARG A 225 -2.21 4.84 -6.50
CA ARG A 225 -2.72 6.10 -5.92
C ARG A 225 -3.47 5.91 -4.60
N LYS A 226 -3.84 4.69 -4.22
CA LYS A 226 -4.42 4.42 -2.89
C LYS A 226 -3.37 4.31 -1.77
N HIS A 227 -2.10 4.22 -2.13
CA HIS A 227 -0.98 4.08 -1.20
C HIS A 227 -1.16 2.88 -0.26
N THR A 228 -1.65 1.77 -0.80
CA THR A 228 -2.04 0.60 -0.03
C THR A 228 -0.83 -0.08 0.62
N PHE A 229 -1.00 -0.49 1.86
CA PHE A 229 -0.15 -1.40 2.60
C PHE A 229 -0.79 -2.79 2.55
N LYS A 230 -0.02 -3.79 2.14
CA LYS A 230 -0.43 -5.20 2.19
C LYS A 230 0.29 -5.87 3.34
N ILE A 231 -0.49 -6.53 4.20
CA ILE A 231 -0.02 -7.30 5.34
C ILE A 231 -0.53 -8.74 5.17
N LEU A 232 0.37 -9.72 5.29
CA LEU A 232 0.02 -11.14 5.36
C LEU A 232 0.36 -11.65 6.76
N PHE A 233 -0.53 -12.47 7.29
CA PHE A 233 -0.38 -13.11 8.59
C PHE A 233 -0.11 -14.61 8.43
N GLU A 234 0.52 -15.21 9.44
CA GLU A 234 0.82 -16.65 9.47
C GLU A 234 -0.43 -17.53 9.30
N ASN A 235 -1.56 -17.10 9.88
CA ASN A 235 -2.87 -17.73 9.71
C ASN A 235 -3.48 -17.57 8.30
N ARG A 236 -2.73 -17.00 7.34
CA ARG A 236 -3.10 -16.70 5.93
C ARG A 236 -4.09 -15.55 5.74
N ASP A 237 -4.45 -14.83 6.79
CA ASP A 237 -5.23 -13.60 6.63
C ASP A 237 -4.42 -12.54 5.89
N VAL A 238 -5.13 -11.74 5.10
CA VAL A 238 -4.57 -10.62 4.34
C VAL A 238 -5.31 -9.36 4.75
N GLU A 239 -4.57 -8.32 5.12
CA GLU A 239 -5.14 -7.00 5.34
C GLU A 239 -4.58 -5.98 4.33
N TYR A 240 -5.48 -5.28 3.65
CA TYR A 240 -5.16 -4.11 2.85
C TYR A 240 -5.54 -2.83 3.60
N GLN A 241 -4.54 -2.01 3.95
CA GLN A 241 -4.75 -0.70 4.55
C GLN A 241 -4.35 0.41 3.57
N THR A 242 -5.27 1.29 3.19
CA THR A 242 -4.98 2.48 2.37
C THR A 242 -4.46 3.63 3.24
N LEU A 243 -4.11 4.76 2.61
CA LEU A 243 -3.71 5.97 3.35
C LEU A 243 -4.77 6.44 4.37
N GLU A 244 -6.05 6.14 4.12
CA GLU A 244 -7.17 6.64 4.94
C GLU A 244 -7.42 5.82 6.20
N ASN A 245 -6.92 4.58 6.26
CA ASN A 245 -7.20 3.65 7.37
C ASN A 245 -5.94 2.97 7.95
N ASN A 246 -4.74 3.41 7.57
CA ASN A 246 -3.48 2.94 8.16
C ASN A 246 -3.04 3.88 9.31
N PRO A 247 -3.18 3.49 10.59
CA PRO A 247 -2.94 4.39 11.71
C PRO A 247 -1.46 4.80 11.80
N TRP A 248 -0.53 3.87 11.59
CA TRP A 248 0.91 4.15 11.56
C TRP A 248 1.26 5.23 10.52
N ARG A 249 0.67 5.13 9.33
CA ARG A 249 0.95 6.07 8.26
C ARG A 249 0.34 7.44 8.51
N ILE A 250 -0.88 7.49 9.06
CA ILE A 250 -1.57 8.73 9.40
C ILE A 250 -0.81 9.46 10.51
N LEU A 251 -0.44 8.76 11.59
CA LEU A 251 0.38 9.31 12.68
C LEU A 251 1.68 9.91 12.15
N ASN A 252 2.36 9.22 11.23
CA ASN A 252 3.57 9.73 10.58
C ASN A 252 3.37 11.10 9.88
N TYR A 253 2.16 11.42 9.43
CA TYR A 253 1.86 12.68 8.77
C TYR A 253 1.35 13.76 9.74
N ILE A 254 0.46 13.40 10.66
CA ILE A 254 -0.17 14.36 11.56
C ILE A 254 0.73 14.73 12.75
N VAL A 255 1.60 13.81 13.19
CA VAL A 255 2.61 14.00 14.22
C VAL A 255 3.99 13.84 13.56
N PRO A 256 4.49 14.85 12.82
CA PRO A 256 5.81 14.76 12.19
C PRO A 256 6.95 14.51 13.19
N GLU A 257 6.74 14.78 14.48
CA GLU A 257 7.66 14.53 15.60
C GLU A 257 8.05 13.05 15.72
N VAL A 258 7.32 12.12 15.09
CA VAL A 258 7.75 10.72 15.03
C VAL A 258 8.97 10.49 14.13
N CYS A 259 9.35 11.50 13.33
CA CYS A 259 10.57 11.47 12.52
C CYS A 259 11.79 11.88 13.35
N ARG A 260 12.97 11.39 12.96
CA ARG A 260 14.25 11.70 13.61
C ARG A 260 14.46 13.22 13.74
N PRO A 261 14.97 13.75 14.87
CA PRO A 261 15.10 15.21 15.07
C PRO A 261 15.88 15.93 13.96
N SER A 262 16.93 15.30 13.44
CA SER A 262 17.74 15.85 12.34
C SER A 262 16.98 16.01 11.01
N CYS A 263 15.78 15.44 10.87
CA CYS A 263 14.98 15.59 9.65
C CYS A 263 14.31 16.97 9.54
N PHE A 264 14.20 17.72 10.65
CA PHE A 264 13.65 19.07 10.69
C PHE A 264 14.66 20.14 10.26
N GLU A 265 15.96 19.81 10.31
CA GLU A 265 17.06 20.69 9.90
C GLU A 265 17.97 20.02 8.86
N CYS A 266 17.43 19.09 8.07
CA CYS A 266 18.23 18.25 7.19
C CYS A 266 18.98 19.09 6.12
N PRO A 267 20.33 19.12 6.14
CA PRO A 267 21.07 19.97 5.21
C PRO A 267 21.09 19.40 3.79
N PHE A 268 20.77 18.11 3.62
CA PHE A 268 20.77 17.41 2.33
C PHE A 268 19.47 17.57 1.53
N LYS A 269 18.70 18.62 1.80
CA LYS A 269 17.55 19.03 0.99
C LYS A 269 18.02 19.97 -0.13
N GLY A 270 17.21 20.08 -1.17
CA GLY A 270 17.52 20.92 -2.33
C GLY A 270 18.56 20.30 -3.27
N PHE A 271 19.07 21.15 -4.17
CA PHE A 271 20.18 20.88 -5.07
C PHE A 271 21.33 21.83 -4.73
N PRO A 272 22.59 21.50 -5.09
CA PRO A 272 23.05 20.22 -5.65
C PRO A 272 22.95 19.03 -4.69
N ARG A 273 23.10 17.80 -5.22
CA ARG A 273 23.08 16.53 -4.47
C ARG A 273 24.47 15.92 -4.37
N ALA A 274 24.68 15.06 -3.37
CA ALA A 274 25.93 14.30 -3.21
C ALA A 274 25.99 13.02 -4.08
N THR A 275 24.88 12.65 -4.72
CA THR A 275 24.66 11.40 -5.46
C THR A 275 24.63 11.64 -6.96
N ASP A 276 24.83 10.60 -7.76
CA ASP A 276 24.75 10.64 -9.22
C ASP A 276 23.30 10.75 -9.71
N ILE A 277 22.38 10.08 -9.01
CA ILE A 277 20.96 9.98 -9.38
C ILE A 277 20.09 10.09 -8.11
N THR A 278 18.99 10.84 -8.18
CA THR A 278 17.89 10.76 -7.21
C THR A 278 16.66 10.13 -7.84
N ILE A 279 16.02 9.20 -7.16
CA ILE A 279 14.76 8.57 -7.60
C ILE A 279 13.60 8.85 -6.63
N GLY A 280 12.37 8.87 -7.11
CA GLY A 280 11.21 9.03 -6.24
C GLY A 280 9.88 8.72 -6.91
N ASP A 281 8.80 8.99 -6.20
CA ASP A 281 7.46 8.99 -6.76
C ASP A 281 7.25 10.27 -7.58
N LEU A 282 6.73 10.15 -8.81
CA LEU A 282 6.35 11.33 -9.60
C LEU A 282 4.97 11.84 -9.13
N TRP A 283 4.99 12.69 -8.11
CA TRP A 283 3.84 13.50 -7.75
C TRP A 283 3.80 14.74 -8.64
N ALA A 284 2.88 14.77 -9.59
CA ALA A 284 2.57 15.93 -10.42
C ALA A 284 1.11 15.87 -10.86
N ASP A 285 0.55 16.99 -11.31
CA ASP A 285 -0.79 16.98 -11.90
C ASP A 285 -0.81 16.06 -13.12
N LYS A 286 -1.86 15.24 -13.23
CA LYS A 286 -2.01 14.23 -14.31
C LYS A 286 -1.87 14.82 -15.72
N LYS A 287 -2.22 16.10 -15.91
CA LYS A 287 -2.09 16.79 -17.20
C LYS A 287 -0.64 16.94 -17.67
N TYR A 288 0.33 16.90 -16.76
CA TYR A 288 1.76 16.98 -17.09
C TYR A 288 2.39 15.61 -17.28
N ILE A 289 1.83 14.55 -16.68
CA ILE A 289 2.39 13.21 -16.77
C ILE A 289 1.94 12.57 -18.09
N PRO A 290 2.87 12.06 -18.93
CA PRO A 290 2.51 11.34 -20.14
C PRO A 290 1.56 10.18 -19.85
N LYS A 291 0.47 10.05 -20.62
CA LYS A 291 -0.61 9.08 -20.35
C LYS A 291 -0.09 7.63 -20.33
N GLU A 292 0.87 7.33 -21.18
CA GLU A 292 1.53 6.03 -21.31
C GLU A 292 2.44 5.70 -20.11
N LEU A 293 2.74 6.68 -19.26
CA LEU A 293 3.51 6.51 -18.03
C LEU A 293 2.63 6.52 -16.78
N ASP A 294 1.35 6.92 -16.86
CA ASP A 294 0.39 7.00 -15.73
C ASP A 294 -0.79 6.04 -15.91
N ASN A 295 -0.57 4.77 -15.57
CA ASN A 295 -1.59 3.72 -15.58
C ASN A 295 -1.96 3.24 -14.16
N ASP A 296 -1.71 4.07 -13.16
CA ASP A 296 -1.92 3.78 -11.74
C ASP A 296 -1.15 2.54 -11.22
N LEU A 297 -0.02 2.23 -11.87
CA LEU A 297 1.00 1.27 -11.39
C LEU A 297 2.30 1.98 -11.01
N GLY A 298 2.23 3.27 -10.71
CA GLY A 298 3.36 4.11 -10.31
C GLY A 298 4.24 4.57 -11.48
N THR A 299 4.73 5.79 -11.31
CA THR A 299 5.65 6.48 -12.21
C THR A 299 6.78 7.03 -11.36
N SER A 300 8.01 6.67 -11.69
CA SER A 300 9.18 7.21 -11.01
C SER A 300 9.54 8.58 -11.58
N VAL A 301 9.94 9.50 -10.72
CA VAL A 301 10.76 10.64 -11.12
C VAL A 301 12.22 10.26 -10.96
N VAL A 302 13.07 10.66 -11.91
CA VAL A 302 14.51 10.44 -11.90
C VAL A 302 15.21 11.76 -12.13
N PHE A 303 15.99 12.22 -11.16
CA PHE A 303 16.87 13.37 -11.28
C PHE A 303 18.30 12.89 -11.48
N VAL A 304 19.00 13.46 -12.45
CA VAL A 304 20.40 13.12 -12.78
C VAL A 304 21.28 14.30 -12.43
N HIS A 305 22.30 14.07 -11.61
CA HIS A 305 23.19 15.11 -11.06
C HIS A 305 24.63 15.04 -11.57
N SER A 306 25.02 13.93 -12.22
CA SER A 306 26.37 13.71 -12.73
C SER A 306 26.36 13.22 -14.17
N LYS A 307 27.49 13.41 -14.87
CA LYS A 307 27.72 12.87 -16.21
C LYS A 307 27.64 11.35 -16.20
N LYS A 308 28.26 10.71 -15.21
CA LYS A 308 28.16 9.27 -14.97
C LYS A 308 26.71 8.80 -14.80
N GLY A 309 25.89 9.56 -14.06
CA GLY A 309 24.46 9.29 -13.92
C GLY A 309 23.70 9.43 -15.24
N ALA A 310 24.06 10.42 -16.06
CA ALA A 310 23.45 10.64 -17.37
C ALA A 310 23.77 9.48 -18.32
N ASP A 311 25.04 9.07 -18.40
CA ASP A 311 25.50 7.95 -19.20
C ASP A 311 24.79 6.65 -18.79
N LEU A 312 24.68 6.41 -17.48
CA LEU A 312 23.97 5.25 -16.94
C LEU A 312 22.50 5.23 -17.38
N ILE A 313 21.77 6.33 -17.16
CA ILE A 313 20.34 6.42 -17.48
C ILE A 313 20.09 6.26 -18.98
N GLN A 314 20.95 6.79 -19.84
CA GLN A 314 20.85 6.63 -21.29
C GLN A 314 20.97 5.16 -21.72
N ASN A 315 21.90 4.41 -21.11
CA ASN A 315 22.20 3.02 -21.47
C ASN A 315 21.22 1.97 -20.93
N ILE A 316 20.35 2.32 -19.98
CA ILE A 316 19.35 1.40 -19.43
C ILE A 316 18.17 1.23 -20.41
N LYS A 317 18.16 0.10 -21.13
CA LYS A 317 17.11 -0.26 -22.10
C LYS A 317 15.81 -0.73 -21.45
N THR A 318 15.85 -1.21 -20.21
CA THR A 318 14.66 -1.72 -19.49
C THR A 318 13.79 -0.59 -18.92
N LEU A 319 14.29 0.64 -18.91
CA LEU A 319 13.58 1.83 -18.42
C LEU A 319 12.99 2.61 -19.60
N LYS A 320 11.67 2.72 -19.65
CA LYS A 320 10.98 3.68 -20.51
C LYS A 320 10.99 5.03 -19.79
N LYS A 321 11.59 6.05 -20.41
CA LYS A 321 11.80 7.37 -19.83
C LYS A 321 11.42 8.47 -20.82
N GLN A 322 11.03 9.62 -20.29
CA GLN A 322 10.73 10.84 -21.04
C GLN A 322 11.16 12.05 -20.21
N ASP A 323 11.67 13.10 -20.88
CA ASP A 323 11.99 14.37 -20.25
C ASP A 323 10.77 14.92 -19.50
N PHE A 324 10.99 15.46 -18.30
CA PHE A 324 9.92 15.99 -17.48
C PHE A 324 10.32 17.34 -16.88
N PRO A 325 9.44 18.36 -16.91
CA PRO A 325 9.76 19.67 -16.35
C PRO A 325 10.11 19.60 -14.86
N LEU A 326 11.32 20.05 -14.53
CA LEU A 326 11.88 20.00 -13.17
C LEU A 326 10.99 20.77 -12.17
N ASP A 327 10.49 21.95 -12.55
CA ASP A 327 9.62 22.77 -11.71
C ASP A 327 8.34 22.02 -11.32
N LYS A 328 7.72 21.30 -12.25
CA LYS A 328 6.51 20.51 -11.99
C LYS A 328 6.80 19.32 -11.07
N ALA A 329 7.96 18.68 -11.24
CA ALA A 329 8.38 17.58 -10.36
C ALA A 329 8.64 18.07 -8.93
N ILE A 330 9.27 19.24 -8.77
CA ILE A 330 9.53 19.88 -7.48
C ILE A 330 8.22 20.25 -6.77
N VAL A 331 7.26 20.85 -7.49
CA VAL A 331 5.98 21.32 -6.89
C VAL A 331 5.22 20.19 -6.20
N GLY A 332 5.17 18.99 -6.80
CA GLY A 332 4.53 17.85 -6.16
C GLY A 332 5.43 17.06 -5.21
N ASN A 333 6.75 17.27 -5.25
CA ASN A 333 7.73 16.66 -4.34
C ASN A 333 8.36 17.70 -3.38
N ARG A 334 7.55 18.52 -2.71
CA ARG A 334 8.04 19.65 -1.87
C ARG A 334 9.14 19.28 -0.85
N LEU A 335 9.05 18.07 -0.29
CA LEU A 335 10.00 17.54 0.69
C LEU A 335 11.36 17.16 0.09
N LEU A 336 11.53 17.24 -1.23
CA LEU A 336 12.84 17.23 -1.89
C LEU A 336 13.63 18.50 -1.53
N MET A 337 12.94 19.66 -1.53
CA MET A 337 13.55 20.97 -1.39
C MET A 337 13.63 21.46 0.04
N LYS A 338 12.69 21.05 0.90
CA LYS A 338 12.59 21.56 2.28
C LYS A 338 12.62 20.44 3.33
N PRO A 339 13.18 20.71 4.52
CA PRO A 339 13.04 19.85 5.69
C PRO A 339 11.59 19.65 6.15
N LEU A 340 11.39 18.77 7.13
CA LEU A 340 10.11 18.67 7.83
C LEU A 340 9.82 19.93 8.63
N CYS A 341 8.54 20.26 8.79
CA CYS A 341 8.09 21.30 9.71
C CYS A 341 7.53 20.65 10.97
N HIS A 342 7.81 21.26 12.12
CA HIS A 342 7.17 20.90 13.38
C HIS A 342 5.66 21.14 13.33
N SER A 343 4.92 20.28 14.01
CA SER A 343 3.51 20.51 14.30
C SER A 343 3.36 21.18 15.67
N SER A 344 2.12 21.30 16.16
CA SER A 344 1.82 21.72 17.52
C SER A 344 1.90 20.58 18.54
N HIS A 345 2.22 19.36 18.13
CA HIS A 345 2.30 18.21 19.02
C HIS A 345 3.63 18.17 19.77
N ASP A 346 3.55 17.86 21.06
CA ASP A 346 4.72 17.63 21.91
C ASP A 346 5.30 16.23 21.67
N ARG A 347 6.62 16.19 21.41
CA ARG A 347 7.36 14.97 21.07
C ARG A 347 7.39 13.99 22.24
N ASP A 348 7.75 14.47 23.43
CA ASP A 348 7.95 13.63 24.61
C ASP A 348 6.63 13.03 25.08
N ALA A 349 5.55 13.82 25.08
CA ALA A 349 4.20 13.37 25.38
C ALA A 349 3.70 12.34 24.37
N PHE A 350 4.07 12.45 23.08
CA PHE A 350 3.74 11.44 22.08
C PHE A 350 4.42 10.11 22.39
N TYR A 351 5.74 10.12 22.63
CA TYR A 351 6.47 8.89 22.93
C TYR A 351 6.11 8.27 24.29
N ALA A 352 5.78 9.09 25.29
CA ALA A 352 5.20 8.60 26.54
C ALA A 352 3.91 7.81 26.29
N THR A 353 3.01 8.35 25.45
CA THR A 353 1.76 7.66 25.05
C THR A 353 2.06 6.41 24.21
N LEU A 354 3.03 6.46 23.29
CA LEU A 354 3.38 5.35 22.41
C LEU A 354 3.99 4.17 23.18
N ASN A 355 4.73 4.45 24.26
CA ASN A 355 5.29 3.44 25.14
C ASN A 355 4.19 2.60 25.81
N GLU A 356 3.03 3.19 26.10
CA GLU A 356 1.85 2.44 26.56
C GLU A 356 1.35 1.50 25.46
N SER A 357 0.93 2.04 24.31
CA SER A 357 0.50 1.25 23.13
C SER A 357 0.23 2.13 21.91
N LEU A 358 0.15 1.52 20.72
CA LEU A 358 -0.35 2.23 19.54
C LEU A 358 -1.84 2.58 19.68
N ASP A 359 -2.65 1.76 20.35
CA ASP A 359 -4.07 2.05 20.61
C ASP A 359 -4.25 3.33 21.45
N ALA A 360 -3.40 3.55 22.45
CA ALA A 360 -3.38 4.79 23.22
C ALA A 360 -3.08 6.00 22.32
N CYS A 361 -2.11 5.88 21.41
CA CYS A 361 -1.83 6.91 20.41
C CYS A 361 -3.01 7.15 19.46
N ILE A 362 -3.66 6.08 18.96
CA ILE A 362 -4.83 6.19 18.08
C ILE A 362 -5.95 6.94 18.83
N LYS A 363 -6.25 6.56 20.08
CA LYS A 363 -7.31 7.20 20.88
C LYS A 363 -7.03 8.69 21.12
N LYS A 364 -5.78 9.06 21.41
CA LYS A 364 -5.38 10.43 21.76
C LYS A 364 -5.19 11.33 20.53
N TYR A 365 -4.44 10.87 19.54
CA TYR A 365 -4.02 11.68 18.39
C TYR A 365 -4.90 11.47 17.15
N LEU A 366 -5.70 10.40 17.11
CA LEU A 366 -6.63 10.10 16.03
C LEU A 366 -8.06 9.82 16.55
N PRO A 367 -8.70 10.76 17.26
CA PRO A 367 -10.00 10.52 17.93
C PRO A 367 -11.14 10.11 16.99
N HIS A 368 -11.01 10.40 15.69
CA HIS A 368 -11.97 10.03 14.63
C HIS A 368 -11.54 8.79 13.82
N PHE A 369 -10.40 8.18 14.13
CA PHE A 369 -9.95 6.97 13.44
C PHE A 369 -10.92 5.83 13.69
N GLY A 370 -11.40 5.21 12.61
CA GLY A 370 -12.46 4.19 12.65
C GLY A 370 -13.86 4.73 13.01
N LYS A 371 -13.99 5.98 13.47
CA LYS A 371 -15.26 6.63 13.85
C LYS A 371 -15.63 7.70 12.83
N LYS A 372 -16.44 7.33 11.83
CA LYS A 372 -17.05 8.31 10.91
C LYS A 372 -18.19 9.04 11.62
N GLY A 373 -17.86 10.04 12.43
CA GLY A 373 -18.79 11.15 12.69
C GLY A 373 -18.86 12.02 11.43
N PHE A 374 -20.05 12.41 11.01
CA PHE A 374 -20.23 13.22 9.80
C PHE A 374 -20.48 14.68 10.19
N SER A 375 -19.61 15.58 9.73
CA SER A 375 -19.83 17.03 9.83
C SER A 375 -21.10 17.44 9.06
N VAL A 376 -21.69 18.61 9.36
CA VAL A 376 -22.86 19.13 8.62
C VAL A 376 -22.56 19.21 7.12
N LYS A 377 -21.36 19.65 6.74
CA LYS A 377 -20.91 19.70 5.34
C LYS A 377 -20.87 18.32 4.68
N GLU A 378 -20.39 17.30 5.39
CA GLU A 378 -20.37 15.93 4.88
C GLU A 378 -21.77 15.33 4.78
N LYS A 379 -22.63 15.57 5.76
CA LYS A 379 -24.04 15.17 5.72
C LYS A 379 -24.73 15.77 4.48
N LEU A 380 -24.57 17.07 4.24
CA LEU A 380 -25.08 17.73 3.03
C LEU A 380 -24.50 17.14 1.74
N LYS A 381 -23.19 16.85 1.71
CA LYS A 381 -22.54 16.17 0.58
C LYS A 381 -23.08 14.76 0.36
N ASN A 382 -23.42 14.03 1.43
CA ASN A 382 -24.00 12.70 1.35
C ASN A 382 -25.42 12.75 0.81
N VAL A 383 -26.24 13.71 1.27
CA VAL A 383 -27.58 13.97 0.72
C VAL A 383 -27.51 14.34 -0.76
N ALA A 384 -26.61 15.26 -1.14
CA ALA A 384 -26.40 15.63 -2.54
C ALA A 384 -25.97 14.42 -3.40
N ARG A 385 -25.07 13.57 -2.88
CA ARG A 385 -24.67 12.31 -3.55
C ARG A 385 -25.85 11.35 -3.72
N PHE A 386 -26.68 11.20 -2.70
CA PHE A 386 -27.88 10.39 -2.77
C PHE A 386 -28.84 10.93 -3.83
N LEU A 387 -29.21 12.21 -3.77
CA LEU A 387 -30.12 12.84 -4.74
C LEU A 387 -29.58 12.76 -6.18
N PHE A 388 -28.28 13.00 -6.37
CA PHE A 388 -27.64 12.84 -7.68
C PHE A 388 -27.70 11.40 -8.18
N SER A 389 -27.47 10.43 -7.30
CA SER A 389 -27.53 9.01 -7.64
C SER A 389 -28.96 8.56 -7.98
N VAL A 390 -29.96 9.03 -7.22
CA VAL A 390 -31.38 8.78 -7.52
C VAL A 390 -31.77 9.42 -8.85
N LYS A 391 -31.36 10.67 -9.12
CA LYS A 391 -31.59 11.32 -10.41
C LYS A 391 -31.01 10.52 -11.56
N LYS A 392 -29.77 10.02 -11.42
CA LYS A 392 -29.10 9.19 -12.44
C LYS A 392 -29.82 7.85 -12.66
N ALA A 393 -30.27 7.20 -11.59
CA ALA A 393 -30.94 5.90 -11.63
C ALA A 393 -32.38 5.99 -12.17
N SER A 394 -33.10 7.04 -11.79
CA SER A 394 -34.53 7.23 -12.08
C SER A 394 -34.80 8.00 -13.38
N GLY A 395 -33.92 8.93 -13.77
CA GLY A 395 -34.26 9.94 -14.78
C GLY A 395 -35.58 10.63 -14.41
N TRP A 396 -36.55 10.63 -15.34
CA TRP A 396 -37.90 11.16 -15.13
C TRP A 396 -38.93 10.15 -14.60
N SER A 397 -38.53 8.92 -14.21
CA SER A 397 -39.48 7.90 -13.72
C SER A 397 -39.89 8.17 -12.28
N LEU A 398 -41.09 8.72 -12.08
CA LEU A 398 -41.67 8.97 -10.76
C LEU A 398 -41.72 7.69 -9.91
N GLY A 399 -42.14 6.56 -10.48
CA GLY A 399 -42.16 5.28 -9.74
C GLY A 399 -40.78 4.84 -9.21
N THR A 400 -39.70 5.13 -9.96
CA THR A 400 -38.34 4.82 -9.51
C THR A 400 -37.87 5.79 -8.42
N TRP A 401 -38.23 7.08 -8.55
CA TRP A 401 -38.02 8.07 -7.48
C TRP A 401 -38.72 7.64 -6.19
N THR A 402 -40.02 7.37 -6.24
CA THR A 402 -40.82 6.92 -5.09
C THR A 402 -40.23 5.65 -4.47
N LYS A 403 -39.79 4.68 -5.30
CA LYS A 403 -39.13 3.46 -4.81
C LYS A 403 -37.86 3.76 -4.01
N ASN A 404 -36.97 4.62 -4.53
CA ASN A 404 -35.74 4.99 -3.82
C ASN A 404 -36.03 5.68 -2.48
N PHE A 405 -37.00 6.59 -2.42
CA PHE A 405 -37.36 7.27 -1.17
C PHE A 405 -38.04 6.31 -0.18
N ARG A 406 -38.96 5.47 -0.66
CA ARG A 406 -39.62 4.43 0.16
C ARG A 406 -38.58 3.54 0.85
N TYR A 407 -37.64 2.97 0.10
CA TYR A 407 -36.67 2.03 0.68
C TYR A 407 -35.65 2.70 1.61
N ASN A 408 -35.26 3.95 1.39
CA ASN A 408 -34.26 4.61 2.25
C ASN A 408 -34.83 5.31 3.49
N PHE A 409 -36.10 5.73 3.46
CA PHE A 409 -36.68 6.54 4.55
C PHE A 409 -37.91 5.91 5.22
N PHE A 410 -38.64 5.04 4.52
CA PHE A 410 -39.95 4.54 5.00
C PHE A 410 -40.02 3.02 5.12
N CYS A 411 -38.95 2.30 4.76
CA CYS A 411 -38.88 0.85 4.87
C CYS A 411 -38.02 0.46 6.07
N GLY A 412 -38.66 0.03 7.17
CA GLY A 412 -37.95 -0.35 8.39
C GLY A 412 -37.00 -1.56 8.24
N GLN A 413 -37.14 -2.34 7.16
CA GLN A 413 -36.27 -3.48 6.84
C GLN A 413 -34.90 -3.04 6.28
N VAL A 414 -34.81 -1.83 5.70
CA VAL A 414 -33.53 -1.27 5.22
C VAL A 414 -32.89 -0.46 6.34
N LYS A 415 -31.74 -0.91 6.83
CA LYS A 415 -30.96 -0.26 7.87
C LYS A 415 -29.84 0.55 7.22
N GLY A 416 -30.10 1.82 6.97
CA GLY A 416 -29.14 2.77 6.42
C GLY A 416 -29.42 4.18 6.90
N ASN A 417 -28.47 5.08 6.66
CA ASN A 417 -28.61 6.49 6.96
C ASN A 417 -27.98 7.33 5.83
N VAL A 418 -28.82 8.02 5.06
CA VAL A 418 -28.38 8.88 3.96
C VAL A 418 -27.42 9.97 4.44
N LEU A 419 -27.59 10.49 5.66
CA LEU A 419 -26.68 11.48 6.24
C LEU A 419 -25.27 10.93 6.47
N GLU A 420 -25.14 9.61 6.62
CA GLU A 420 -23.88 8.89 6.80
C GLU A 420 -23.36 8.31 5.47
N GLY A 421 -24.02 8.59 4.35
CA GLY A 421 -23.66 8.02 3.05
C GLY A 421 -23.97 6.52 2.95
N LYS A 422 -24.88 6.01 3.78
CA LYS A 422 -25.31 4.62 3.83
C LYS A 422 -26.70 4.50 3.21
N PHE A 423 -26.77 4.29 1.90
CA PHE A 423 -28.04 4.37 1.17
C PHE A 423 -28.13 3.35 0.03
N PHE A 424 -29.37 3.02 -0.34
CA PHE A 424 -29.71 2.06 -1.38
C PHE A 424 -30.20 2.79 -2.63
N ILE A 425 -29.52 2.62 -3.77
CA ILE A 425 -29.90 3.18 -5.06
C ILE A 425 -30.47 2.08 -5.94
N ILE A 426 -31.73 2.25 -6.31
CA ILE A 426 -32.50 1.30 -7.12
C ILE A 426 -32.70 1.89 -8.51
N ASN A 427 -32.22 1.21 -9.55
CA ASN A 427 -32.42 1.61 -10.94
C ASN A 427 -33.79 1.17 -11.47
N LYS A 428 -34.16 1.66 -12.67
CA LYS A 428 -35.35 1.18 -13.39
C LYS A 428 -35.30 -0.33 -13.64
N TYR A 429 -36.46 -0.97 -13.65
CA TYR A 429 -36.62 -2.41 -13.87
C TYR A 429 -35.82 -3.21 -12.82
N CYS A 430 -36.19 -2.98 -11.57
CA CYS A 430 -35.73 -3.75 -10.42
C CYS A 430 -36.95 -4.18 -9.59
N THR A 431 -37.07 -5.48 -9.37
CA THR A 431 -38.07 -6.10 -8.49
C THR A 431 -37.42 -6.39 -7.14
N ILE A 432 -38.05 -5.92 -6.06
CA ILE A 432 -37.52 -6.07 -4.70
C ILE A 432 -38.64 -6.59 -3.81
N VAL A 433 -38.41 -7.73 -3.18
CA VAL A 433 -39.34 -8.40 -2.28
C VAL A 433 -38.63 -8.65 -0.96
N MET A 434 -39.22 -8.20 0.14
CA MET A 434 -38.66 -8.35 1.48
C MET A 434 -39.73 -8.88 2.45
N GLY A 435 -39.47 -10.01 3.08
CA GLY A 435 -40.34 -10.61 4.10
C GLY A 435 -40.36 -9.79 5.40
N SER A 436 -41.43 -9.86 6.18
CA SER A 436 -41.69 -9.08 7.41
C SER A 436 -40.48 -8.84 8.34
N LYS A 437 -39.61 -9.85 8.55
CA LYS A 437 -38.42 -9.79 9.41
C LYS A 437 -37.08 -9.66 8.66
N ALA A 438 -37.13 -9.49 7.34
CA ALA A 438 -35.95 -9.34 6.49
C ALA A 438 -35.15 -8.07 6.86
N GLN A 439 -33.84 -8.13 6.66
CA GLN A 439 -32.96 -6.99 6.88
C GLN A 439 -32.01 -6.78 5.69
N LEU A 440 -31.95 -5.54 5.20
CA LEU A 440 -30.90 -5.05 4.32
C LEU A 440 -30.08 -4.00 5.09
N ILE A 441 -28.86 -4.35 5.50
CA ILE A 441 -27.99 -3.51 6.31
C ILE A 441 -26.95 -2.84 5.41
N LEU A 442 -26.84 -1.52 5.51
CA LEU A 442 -25.98 -0.70 4.68
C LEU A 442 -24.96 0.02 5.55
N ASN A 443 -23.71 -0.42 5.50
CA ASN A 443 -22.58 0.33 6.06
C ASN A 443 -21.84 1.14 4.98
N ALA A 444 -22.24 0.98 3.72
CA ALA A 444 -21.80 1.76 2.57
C ALA A 444 -22.93 1.82 1.50
N PRO A 445 -22.81 2.66 0.44
CA PRO A 445 -23.78 2.72 -0.65
C PRO A 445 -23.95 1.40 -1.39
N PHE A 446 -25.19 1.00 -1.65
CA PHE A 446 -25.53 -0.12 -2.51
C PHE A 446 -26.25 0.36 -3.76
N HIS A 447 -25.71 0.08 -4.95
CA HIS A 447 -26.36 0.40 -6.23
C HIS A 447 -26.84 -0.88 -6.90
N PHE A 448 -28.13 -1.01 -7.16
CA PHE A 448 -28.73 -2.21 -7.72
C PHE A 448 -29.39 -1.95 -9.07
N GLY A 449 -29.14 -2.87 -10.01
CA GLY A 449 -29.64 -2.81 -11.38
C GLY A 449 -28.98 -1.75 -12.27
N SER A 450 -27.74 -1.36 -11.97
CA SER A 450 -27.01 -0.31 -12.70
C SER A 450 -26.96 -0.61 -14.21
N LYS A 451 -27.52 0.28 -15.04
CA LYS A 451 -27.68 0.07 -16.49
C LYS A 451 -26.46 0.59 -17.27
N ARG A 452 -25.83 -0.28 -18.07
CA ARG A 452 -24.80 0.12 -19.06
C ARG A 452 -25.43 0.52 -20.41
N ILE A 453 -26.47 -0.19 -20.83
CA ILE A 453 -27.22 0.08 -22.06
C ILE A 453 -28.45 0.91 -21.70
N LYS A 454 -28.57 2.11 -22.25
CA LYS A 454 -29.74 2.99 -22.06
C LYS A 454 -30.99 2.32 -22.63
N GLY A 455 -32.10 2.37 -21.91
CA GLY A 455 -33.39 1.81 -22.35
C GLY A 455 -33.60 0.32 -22.06
N SER A 456 -32.59 -0.43 -21.61
CA SER A 456 -32.73 -1.85 -21.27
C SER A 456 -33.79 -2.09 -20.18
N ARG A 457 -34.74 -2.98 -20.50
CA ARG A 457 -35.84 -3.40 -19.61
C ARG A 457 -35.58 -4.71 -18.87
N LEU A 458 -34.40 -5.29 -19.03
CA LEU A 458 -34.03 -6.53 -18.33
C LEU A 458 -34.12 -6.31 -16.82
N ASP A 459 -34.99 -7.07 -16.16
CA ASP A 459 -35.27 -6.92 -14.74
C ASP A 459 -34.10 -7.38 -13.88
N SER A 460 -33.99 -6.82 -12.67
CA SER A 460 -33.04 -7.28 -11.65
C SER A 460 -33.81 -7.55 -10.37
N ARG A 461 -33.66 -8.74 -9.80
CA ARG A 461 -34.51 -9.24 -8.73
C ARG A 461 -33.71 -9.39 -7.44
N LEU A 462 -34.27 -8.88 -6.35
CA LEU A 462 -33.77 -9.05 -5.00
C LEU A 462 -34.89 -9.57 -4.12
N LEU A 463 -34.73 -10.79 -3.61
CA LEU A 463 -35.59 -11.41 -2.62
C LEU A 463 -34.82 -11.58 -1.31
N ILE A 464 -35.36 -11.06 -0.22
CA ILE A 464 -34.89 -11.37 1.13
C ILE A 464 -36.09 -11.89 1.92
N GLU A 465 -36.09 -13.17 2.23
CA GLU A 465 -37.19 -13.82 2.93
C GLU A 465 -37.25 -13.45 4.43
N ASN A 466 -38.27 -13.94 5.13
CA ASN A 466 -38.46 -13.69 6.56
C ASN A 466 -37.21 -14.06 7.37
N GLY A 467 -36.66 -13.11 8.12
CA GLY A 467 -35.47 -13.33 8.96
C GLY A 467 -34.15 -13.38 8.19
N GLY A 468 -34.17 -13.36 6.84
CA GLY A 468 -32.96 -13.26 6.03
C GLY A 468 -32.27 -11.90 6.21
N ARG A 469 -30.94 -11.91 6.15
CA ARG A 469 -30.09 -10.73 6.39
C ARG A 469 -29.11 -10.56 5.23
N MET A 470 -29.16 -9.42 4.55
CA MET A 470 -28.15 -9.00 3.58
C MET A 470 -27.39 -7.79 4.11
N GLU A 471 -26.07 -7.79 4.07
CA GLU A 471 -25.24 -6.69 4.55
C GLU A 471 -24.18 -6.25 3.53
N ILE A 472 -24.11 -4.94 3.27
CA ILE A 472 -22.98 -4.30 2.59
C ILE A 472 -22.05 -3.70 3.67
N LYS A 473 -20.88 -4.32 3.89
CA LYS A 473 -20.10 -4.15 5.13
C LYS A 473 -19.17 -2.96 5.18
N TYR A 474 -18.38 -2.68 4.13
CA TYR A 474 -17.25 -1.75 4.26
C TYR A 474 -17.20 -0.67 3.17
N GLU A 475 -17.35 -1.07 1.91
CA GLU A 475 -17.14 -0.21 0.75
C GLU A 475 -18.38 -0.19 -0.16
N PRO A 476 -18.57 0.83 -1.01
CA PRO A 476 -19.68 0.86 -1.95
C PRO A 476 -19.71 -0.40 -2.83
N TYR A 477 -20.91 -0.92 -3.09
CA TYR A 477 -21.11 -2.07 -3.97
C TYR A 477 -22.12 -1.75 -5.06
N SER A 478 -21.81 -2.13 -6.31
CA SER A 478 -22.73 -1.94 -7.45
C SER A 478 -22.96 -3.25 -8.16
N VAL A 479 -24.23 -3.62 -8.32
CA VAL A 479 -24.68 -4.76 -9.11
C VAL A 479 -25.32 -4.23 -10.38
N ALA A 480 -24.82 -4.67 -11.53
CA ALA A 480 -25.40 -4.32 -12.82
C ALA A 480 -26.76 -5.02 -13.01
N TYR A 481 -27.49 -4.57 -14.03
CA TYR A 481 -28.81 -5.11 -14.37
C TYR A 481 -28.81 -6.61 -14.70
N GLY A 482 -29.97 -7.27 -14.64
CA GLY A 482 -30.11 -8.70 -14.94
C GLY A 482 -29.73 -9.63 -13.78
N ALA A 483 -29.50 -9.09 -12.58
CA ALA A 483 -29.12 -9.88 -11.42
C ALA A 483 -30.32 -10.59 -10.78
N ASP A 484 -30.04 -11.70 -10.10
CA ASP A 484 -30.99 -12.50 -9.32
C ASP A 484 -30.38 -12.85 -7.97
N ILE A 485 -30.79 -12.16 -6.92
CA ILE A 485 -30.24 -12.32 -5.57
C ILE A 485 -31.35 -12.78 -4.64
N GLU A 486 -31.21 -13.97 -4.08
CA GLU A 486 -32.16 -14.57 -3.16
C GLU A 486 -31.47 -14.91 -1.84
N VAL A 487 -31.99 -14.37 -0.74
CA VAL A 487 -31.57 -14.67 0.62
C VAL A 487 -32.75 -15.31 1.35
N PHE A 488 -32.64 -16.61 1.59
CA PHE A 488 -33.73 -17.41 2.17
C PHE A 488 -33.92 -17.13 3.65
N ARG A 489 -34.96 -17.75 4.21
CA ARG A 489 -35.35 -17.63 5.61
C ARG A 489 -34.16 -17.86 6.54
N ASN A 490 -33.89 -16.86 7.39
CA ASN A 490 -32.80 -16.85 8.37
C ASN A 490 -31.37 -16.97 7.80
N ALA A 491 -31.19 -16.90 6.48
CA ALA A 491 -29.87 -16.94 5.85
C ALA A 491 -29.17 -15.58 5.94
N THR A 492 -27.84 -15.59 5.85
CA THR A 492 -27.01 -14.37 5.90
C THR A 492 -26.14 -14.21 4.66
N LEU A 493 -26.30 -13.11 3.93
CA LEU A 493 -25.43 -12.71 2.83
C LEU A 493 -24.61 -11.47 3.22
N GLU A 494 -23.29 -11.63 3.25
CA GLU A 494 -22.35 -10.55 3.56
C GLU A 494 -21.51 -10.17 2.34
N ILE A 495 -21.45 -8.88 2.01
CA ILE A 495 -20.66 -8.36 0.89
C ILE A 495 -19.76 -7.22 1.38
N GLY A 496 -18.45 -7.39 1.23
CA GLY A 496 -17.44 -6.43 1.67
C GLY A 496 -17.44 -5.12 0.89
N GLY A 497 -17.72 -5.20 -0.42
CA GLY A 497 -17.76 -4.05 -1.32
C GLY A 497 -16.42 -3.70 -1.97
N GLY A 498 -16.38 -2.59 -2.71
CA GLY A 498 -15.15 -2.02 -3.29
C GLY A 498 -14.95 -2.33 -4.78
N LEU A 499 -15.27 -3.54 -5.22
CA LEU A 499 -15.53 -3.88 -6.63
C LEU A 499 -17.00 -4.27 -6.79
N GLY A 500 -17.54 -4.17 -8.01
CA GLY A 500 -18.94 -4.48 -8.29
C GLY A 500 -19.14 -5.82 -8.99
N ALA A 501 -20.39 -6.12 -9.31
CA ALA A 501 -20.80 -7.24 -10.13
C ALA A 501 -21.36 -6.78 -11.48
N ASN A 502 -21.00 -7.50 -12.53
CA ASN A 502 -21.49 -7.25 -13.87
C ASN A 502 -22.90 -7.83 -14.09
N ILE A 503 -23.40 -7.72 -15.32
CA ILE A 503 -24.73 -8.21 -15.71
C ILE A 503 -24.88 -9.71 -15.41
N GLY A 504 -26.05 -10.11 -14.93
CA GLY A 504 -26.40 -11.53 -14.78
C GLY A 504 -25.86 -12.19 -13.51
N LEU A 505 -25.48 -11.42 -12.48
CA LEU A 505 -25.08 -12.02 -11.20
C LEU A 505 -26.24 -12.81 -10.59
N THR A 506 -26.00 -14.08 -10.25
CA THR A 506 -26.94 -14.91 -9.50
C THR A 506 -26.34 -15.28 -8.14
N ILE A 507 -27.05 -14.95 -7.05
CA ILE A 507 -26.67 -15.36 -5.69
C ILE A 507 -27.87 -16.05 -5.04
N ILE A 508 -27.70 -17.30 -4.63
CA ILE A 508 -28.72 -18.07 -3.89
C ILE A 508 -28.14 -18.44 -2.52
N CYS A 509 -28.60 -17.75 -1.48
CA CYS A 509 -28.10 -17.86 -0.11
C CYS A 509 -29.15 -18.51 0.81
N ALA A 510 -28.90 -19.74 1.25
CA ALA A 510 -29.77 -20.51 2.13
C ALA A 510 -29.22 -20.72 3.55
N ASP A 511 -27.93 -20.50 3.76
CA ASP A 511 -27.27 -20.56 5.07
C ASP A 511 -26.43 -19.29 5.28
N HIS A 512 -25.22 -19.27 4.70
CA HIS A 512 -24.31 -18.14 4.83
C HIS A 512 -23.37 -18.04 3.62
N ILE A 513 -23.42 -16.90 2.93
CA ILE A 513 -22.45 -16.53 1.90
C ILE A 513 -21.72 -15.27 2.35
N SER A 514 -20.38 -15.34 2.40
CA SER A 514 -19.52 -14.18 2.71
C SER A 514 -18.62 -13.86 1.52
N ILE A 515 -18.69 -12.62 1.03
CA ILE A 515 -17.87 -12.11 -0.08
C ILE A 515 -17.00 -10.97 0.44
N GLY A 516 -15.68 -11.12 0.34
CA GLY A 516 -14.69 -10.18 0.85
C GLY A 516 -14.64 -8.84 0.12
N ARG A 517 -13.88 -7.89 0.68
CA ARG A 517 -13.63 -6.59 0.04
C ARG A 517 -12.85 -6.74 -1.26
N TYR A 518 -13.05 -5.82 -2.18
CA TYR A 518 -12.35 -5.76 -3.46
C TYR A 518 -12.52 -7.04 -4.30
N THR A 519 -13.61 -7.78 -4.07
CA THR A 519 -13.99 -8.97 -4.85
C THR A 519 -14.97 -8.58 -5.95
N GLY A 520 -14.60 -8.87 -7.19
CA GLY A 520 -15.35 -8.48 -8.37
C GLY A 520 -15.99 -9.68 -9.06
N CYS A 521 -17.18 -9.46 -9.61
CA CYS A 521 -17.89 -10.49 -10.38
C CYS A 521 -18.02 -10.05 -11.85
N GLY A 522 -17.57 -10.94 -12.74
CA GLY A 522 -17.77 -10.86 -14.18
C GLY A 522 -19.24 -11.02 -14.56
N ARG A 523 -19.49 -11.30 -15.83
CA ARG A 523 -20.87 -11.53 -16.32
C ARG A 523 -21.35 -12.92 -15.92
N ASN A 524 -22.64 -13.05 -15.64
CA ASN A 524 -23.31 -14.34 -15.44
C ASN A 524 -22.66 -15.24 -14.35
N VAL A 525 -22.01 -14.65 -13.36
CA VAL A 525 -21.43 -15.38 -12.23
C VAL A 525 -22.55 -15.92 -11.35
N THR A 526 -22.45 -17.18 -10.96
CA THR A 526 -23.39 -17.83 -10.02
C THR A 526 -22.67 -18.17 -8.72
N ILE A 527 -23.26 -17.80 -7.58
CA ILE A 527 -22.76 -18.13 -6.24
C ILE A 527 -23.92 -18.76 -5.47
N ARG A 528 -23.74 -20.00 -4.99
CA ARG A 528 -24.78 -20.71 -4.24
C ARG A 528 -24.17 -21.53 -3.11
N ASP A 529 -24.82 -21.47 -1.95
CA ASP A 529 -24.47 -22.27 -0.78
C ASP A 529 -25.40 -23.48 -0.58
N ASN A 530 -26.32 -23.73 -1.51
CA ASN A 530 -27.26 -24.85 -1.46
C ASN A 530 -27.52 -25.46 -2.84
N ASN A 531 -28.02 -26.69 -2.87
CA ASN A 531 -28.39 -27.41 -4.11
C ASN A 531 -29.91 -27.50 -4.33
N GLY A 532 -30.71 -26.65 -3.67
CA GLY A 532 -32.17 -26.74 -3.66
C GLY A 532 -32.72 -27.67 -2.57
N GLU A 533 -34.02 -27.54 -2.29
CA GLU A 533 -34.73 -28.36 -1.30
C GLU A 533 -35.14 -29.71 -1.89
N HIS A 534 -34.20 -30.67 -1.87
CA HIS A 534 -34.44 -32.05 -2.28
C HIS A 534 -34.07 -33.01 -1.17
N PHE A 535 -34.94 -34.00 -0.92
CA PHE A 535 -34.66 -35.09 0.00
C PHE A 535 -33.65 -36.04 -0.64
N ILE A 536 -32.44 -36.07 -0.11
CA ILE A 536 -31.37 -36.97 -0.55
C ILE A 536 -31.10 -37.97 0.58
N SER A 537 -31.26 -39.26 0.28
CA SER A 537 -31.07 -40.35 1.23
C SER A 537 -29.59 -40.68 1.42
N ILE A 538 -28.83 -39.72 1.94
CA ILE A 538 -27.43 -39.88 2.32
C ILE A 538 -27.28 -39.38 3.76
N ARG A 539 -26.74 -40.22 4.64
CA ARG A 539 -26.54 -39.89 6.05
C ARG A 539 -25.64 -38.65 6.17
N GLY A 540 -26.13 -37.62 6.86
CA GLY A 540 -25.39 -36.38 7.09
C GLY A 540 -25.40 -35.41 5.90
N TYR A 541 -26.17 -35.69 4.84
CA TYR A 541 -26.36 -34.74 3.74
C TYR A 541 -26.99 -33.45 4.26
N LYS A 542 -26.34 -32.33 3.97
CA LYS A 542 -26.88 -30.99 4.23
C LYS A 542 -27.35 -30.41 2.91
N THR A 543 -28.53 -29.79 2.92
CA THR A 543 -29.07 -29.07 1.76
C THR A 543 -28.29 -27.79 1.47
N SER A 544 -27.60 -27.26 2.48
CA SER A 544 -26.73 -26.08 2.38
C SER A 544 -25.37 -26.29 3.06
N SER A 545 -24.37 -25.53 2.62
CA SER A 545 -23.03 -25.45 3.18
C SER A 545 -22.43 -24.06 2.89
N PRO A 546 -21.97 -23.31 3.90
CA PRO A 546 -21.54 -21.93 3.73
C PRO A 546 -20.48 -21.74 2.65
N VAL A 547 -20.55 -20.62 1.94
CA VAL A 547 -19.54 -20.21 0.95
C VAL A 547 -18.76 -19.02 1.50
N THR A 548 -17.43 -19.11 1.47
CA THR A 548 -16.53 -18.04 1.89
C THR A 548 -15.63 -17.63 0.73
N ILE A 549 -15.81 -16.42 0.23
CA ILE A 549 -14.94 -15.81 -0.78
C ILE A 549 -14.19 -14.68 -0.08
N LYS A 550 -12.88 -14.81 0.08
CA LYS A 550 -12.04 -13.83 0.78
C LYS A 550 -11.83 -12.57 -0.08
N GLU A 551 -11.02 -11.65 0.42
CA GLU A 551 -10.77 -10.34 -0.21
C GLU A 551 -9.98 -10.46 -1.52
N HIS A 552 -10.17 -9.49 -2.41
CA HIS A 552 -9.39 -9.37 -3.66
C HIS A 552 -9.52 -10.62 -4.54
N VAL A 553 -10.73 -11.15 -4.72
CA VAL A 553 -10.99 -12.28 -5.64
C VAL A 553 -11.61 -11.77 -6.94
N TRP A 554 -11.20 -12.33 -8.08
CA TRP A 554 -11.83 -12.05 -9.37
C TRP A 554 -12.60 -13.27 -9.88
N LEU A 555 -13.92 -13.21 -9.79
CA LEU A 555 -14.82 -14.21 -10.37
C LEU A 555 -15.07 -13.83 -11.84
N THR A 556 -14.46 -14.54 -12.79
CA THR A 556 -14.61 -14.18 -14.21
C THR A 556 -15.93 -14.71 -14.80
N GLU A 557 -16.17 -14.45 -16.09
CA GLU A 557 -17.44 -14.73 -16.75
C GLU A 557 -17.94 -16.18 -16.59
N SER A 558 -19.21 -16.30 -16.21
CA SER A 558 -19.95 -17.56 -16.12
C SER A 558 -19.33 -18.62 -15.20
N CYS A 559 -18.47 -18.25 -14.25
CA CYS A 559 -18.05 -19.21 -13.22
C CYS A 559 -19.16 -19.48 -12.21
N THR A 560 -19.17 -20.67 -11.64
CA THR A 560 -20.12 -21.10 -10.61
C THR A 560 -19.38 -21.47 -9.34
N VAL A 561 -19.76 -20.85 -8.22
CA VAL A 561 -19.26 -21.17 -6.88
C VAL A 561 -20.28 -22.04 -6.18
N MET A 562 -19.86 -23.26 -5.82
CA MET A 562 -20.71 -24.32 -5.28
C MET A 562 -20.71 -24.33 -3.74
N PRO A 563 -21.67 -25.05 -3.11
CA PRO A 563 -21.79 -25.12 -1.66
C PRO A 563 -20.50 -25.59 -0.98
N GLY A 564 -20.15 -24.97 0.15
CA GLY A 564 -18.95 -25.30 0.92
C GLY A 564 -17.63 -24.75 0.34
N ALA A 565 -17.69 -24.01 -0.77
CA ALA A 565 -16.48 -23.46 -1.37
C ALA A 565 -15.81 -22.40 -0.49
N VAL A 566 -14.48 -22.48 -0.37
CA VAL A 566 -13.63 -21.50 0.30
C VAL A 566 -12.61 -21.00 -0.72
N ILE A 567 -12.69 -19.72 -1.07
CA ILE A 567 -11.79 -19.08 -2.03
C ILE A 567 -10.90 -18.08 -1.26
N GLU A 568 -9.62 -18.38 -1.21
CA GLU A 568 -8.63 -17.57 -0.49
C GLU A 568 -8.27 -16.26 -1.22
N PRO A 569 -7.63 -15.28 -0.54
CA PRO A 569 -7.40 -13.95 -1.09
C PRO A 569 -6.61 -13.94 -2.40
N GLY A 570 -6.90 -12.98 -3.28
CA GLY A 570 -6.11 -12.77 -4.50
C GLY A 570 -6.40 -13.75 -5.65
N ALA A 571 -7.26 -14.75 -5.45
CA ALA A 571 -7.53 -15.77 -6.45
C ALA A 571 -8.32 -15.25 -7.66
N ILE A 572 -8.05 -15.83 -8.84
CA ILE A 572 -8.81 -15.61 -10.06
C ILE A 572 -9.49 -16.91 -10.46
N ILE A 573 -10.82 -16.88 -10.54
CA ILE A 573 -11.62 -17.99 -11.02
C ILE A 573 -11.88 -17.79 -12.51
N SER A 574 -11.27 -18.62 -13.37
CA SER A 574 -11.35 -18.50 -14.83
C SER A 574 -12.76 -18.75 -15.36
N ALA A 575 -12.98 -18.31 -16.61
CA ALA A 575 -14.33 -18.26 -17.16
C ALA A 575 -14.91 -19.67 -17.26
N ARG A 576 -16.21 -19.80 -16.99
CA ARG A 576 -16.96 -21.07 -17.03
C ARG A 576 -16.39 -22.16 -16.12
N SER A 577 -15.68 -21.79 -15.06
CA SER A 577 -15.16 -22.76 -14.09
C SER A 577 -16.19 -23.06 -12.99
N VAL A 578 -16.20 -24.29 -12.49
CA VAL A 578 -17.06 -24.70 -11.35
C VAL A 578 -16.18 -24.93 -10.13
N VAL A 579 -16.32 -24.07 -9.14
CA VAL A 579 -15.52 -24.05 -7.92
C VAL A 579 -16.25 -24.83 -6.84
N SER A 580 -15.63 -25.91 -6.38
CA SER A 580 -16.04 -26.66 -5.19
C SER A 580 -14.81 -26.86 -4.29
N GLY A 581 -15.04 -26.90 -2.97
CA GLY A 581 -13.96 -27.06 -1.99
C GLY A 581 -13.05 -25.83 -1.84
N HIS A 582 -11.77 -26.07 -1.55
CA HIS A 582 -10.81 -25.02 -1.17
C HIS A 582 -9.95 -24.58 -2.36
N ILE A 583 -9.86 -23.26 -2.58
CA ILE A 583 -9.02 -22.64 -3.61
C ILE A 583 -7.94 -21.80 -2.95
N SER A 584 -6.68 -22.10 -3.28
CA SER A 584 -5.50 -21.45 -2.68
C SER A 584 -5.38 -19.95 -3.02
N ALA A 585 -4.78 -19.20 -2.10
CA ALA A 585 -4.55 -17.76 -2.27
C ALA A 585 -3.67 -17.47 -3.49
N PHE A 586 -3.87 -16.30 -4.11
CA PHE A 586 -3.02 -15.80 -5.21
C PHE A 586 -2.82 -16.83 -6.33
N SER A 587 -3.88 -17.55 -6.69
CA SER A 587 -3.86 -18.58 -7.72
C SER A 587 -4.85 -18.29 -8.85
N ILE A 588 -4.58 -18.83 -10.03
CA ILE A 588 -5.57 -18.91 -11.11
C ILE A 588 -6.08 -20.35 -11.14
N VAL A 589 -7.39 -20.51 -11.13
CA VAL A 589 -8.03 -21.83 -11.31
C VAL A 589 -8.86 -21.87 -12.57
N LYS A 590 -8.95 -23.04 -13.22
CA LYS A 590 -9.80 -23.24 -14.40
C LYS A 590 -10.42 -24.64 -14.42
N GLY A 591 -11.58 -24.76 -15.07
CA GLY A 591 -12.21 -26.05 -15.37
C GLY A 591 -13.44 -26.37 -14.51
N ASP A 592 -14.02 -27.54 -14.76
CA ASP A 592 -15.16 -28.11 -14.05
C ASP A 592 -14.84 -29.59 -13.75
N PRO A 593 -14.40 -29.94 -12.52
CA PRO A 593 -14.16 -29.03 -11.40
C PRO A 593 -12.92 -28.13 -11.63
N ALA A 594 -12.92 -26.96 -10.99
CA ALA A 594 -11.83 -25.99 -11.11
C ALA A 594 -10.55 -26.50 -10.42
N VAL A 595 -9.43 -26.46 -11.15
CA VAL A 595 -8.10 -26.84 -10.63
C VAL A 595 -7.11 -25.68 -10.78
N VAL A 596 -6.13 -25.61 -9.87
CA VAL A 596 -5.06 -24.61 -9.90
C VAL A 596 -4.19 -24.80 -11.13
N VAL A 597 -4.02 -23.73 -11.91
CA VAL A 597 -3.16 -23.70 -13.10
C VAL A 597 -2.02 -22.70 -13.02
N GLU A 598 -2.13 -21.72 -12.13
CA GLU A 598 -1.06 -20.77 -11.86
C GLU A 598 -1.05 -20.39 -10.38
N LYS A 599 0.13 -20.11 -9.83
CA LYS A 599 0.33 -19.72 -8.43
C LYS A 599 1.11 -18.42 -8.33
N ASN A 600 1.06 -17.79 -7.17
CA ASN A 600 1.81 -16.57 -6.84
C ASN A 600 1.50 -15.38 -7.77
N ILE A 601 0.25 -15.28 -8.23
CA ILE A 601 -0.16 -14.19 -9.11
C ILE A 601 -0.42 -12.88 -8.36
N LEU A 602 -0.20 -11.77 -9.05
CA LEU A 602 -0.56 -10.43 -8.59
C LEU A 602 -1.37 -9.73 -9.68
N TRP A 603 -2.45 -9.06 -9.29
CA TRP A 603 -3.30 -8.32 -10.23
C TRP A 603 -3.86 -7.05 -9.58
N LYS A 604 -4.16 -6.03 -10.40
CA LYS A 604 -4.77 -4.78 -9.94
C LYS A 604 -6.28 -4.83 -10.15
N ALA A 605 -7.02 -4.62 -9.07
CA ALA A 605 -8.48 -4.52 -8.98
C ALA A 605 -9.08 -3.31 -9.70
#